data_AF-A0A960PPE7-F1
#
_entry.id   AF-A0A960PPE7-F1
#
_cell.length_a   1.000
_cell.length_b   1.000
_cell.length_c   1.000
_cell.angle_alpha   90.00
_cell.angle_beta   90.00
_cell.angle_gamma   90.00
#
_symmetry.space_group_name_H-M   'P 1'
#
loop_
_entity.id
_entity.type
_entity.pdbx_description
1 polymer ?
#
loop_
_entity_poly.entity_id
_entity_poly.type
_entity_poly.pdbx_seq_one_letter_code
_entity_poly.pdbx_strand_id
1 'polypeptide(L)'
;MLLSYVHCRGDLLMVFFNYSTMQMAAKIVYYGPGLCGKTTNLQQIYNQTASGSRGEMVSLETETDRTLFFDLLPIDVGTIGGFSTRIQLYTVPGQVFYNTTRKLVLKGVDGVV
;
A
#
# COMPACT_ATOMS: atom_id res chain seq x y z
N MET A 1 20.66 22.18 -20.30
CA MET A 1 19.56 23.14 -20.41
C MET A 1 18.67 22.73 -21.57
N LEU A 2 17.72 21.82 -21.32
CA LEU A 2 16.51 21.65 -22.12
C LEU A 2 15.52 20.89 -21.22
N LEU A 3 14.41 21.56 -20.97
CA LEU A 3 13.45 21.28 -19.92
C LEU A 3 12.75 19.93 -20.14
N SER A 4 12.73 19.14 -19.07
CA SER A 4 11.79 18.05 -18.84
C SER A 4 10.36 18.62 -18.69
N TYR A 5 9.67 18.75 -19.83
CA TYR A 5 8.23 18.95 -19.86
C TYR A 5 7.52 17.60 -19.67
N VAL A 6 7.40 17.15 -18.42
CA VAL A 6 6.26 16.31 -18.03
C VAL A 6 5.36 17.18 -17.19
N HIS A 7 4.30 17.64 -17.84
CA HIS A 7 3.31 18.54 -17.30
C HIS A 7 2.59 17.85 -16.14
N CYS A 8 2.94 18.25 -14.91
CA CYS A 8 2.26 17.86 -13.69
C CYS A 8 0.88 18.55 -13.67
N ARG A 9 -0.16 17.86 -14.12
CA ARG A 9 -1.57 18.27 -13.97
C ARG A 9 -2.31 17.25 -13.12
N GLY A 10 -2.58 17.63 -11.87
CA GLY A 10 -3.72 17.23 -11.04
C GLY A 10 -3.86 15.75 -10.68
N ASP A 11 -3.57 15.42 -9.43
CA ASP A 11 -4.27 14.40 -8.61
C ASP A 11 -4.77 13.12 -9.33
N LEU A 12 -3.94 12.50 -10.18
CA LEU A 12 -4.19 11.19 -10.76
C LEU A 12 -3.17 10.21 -10.21
N LEU A 13 -3.69 9.31 -9.38
CA LEU A 13 -3.06 8.13 -8.79
C LEU A 13 -2.09 7.49 -9.78
N MET A 14 -0.80 7.53 -9.46
CA MET A 14 0.25 6.87 -10.21
C MET A 14 1.18 6.17 -9.25
N VAL A 15 1.57 4.95 -9.65
CA VAL A 15 2.67 4.19 -9.09
C VAL A 15 3.86 5.13 -8.88
N PHE A 16 4.47 5.06 -7.70
CA PHE A 16 5.63 5.87 -7.38
C PHE A 16 6.82 5.42 -8.21
N PHE A 17 7.42 6.32 -9.00
CA PHE A 17 8.64 6.06 -9.77
C PHE A 17 9.79 6.93 -9.26
N ASN A 18 10.91 6.27 -8.95
CA ASN A 18 12.18 6.92 -8.68
C ASN A 18 13.20 6.52 -9.75
N TYR A 19 13.42 7.42 -10.70
CA TYR A 19 14.37 7.22 -11.81
C TYR A 19 15.84 7.32 -11.39
N SER A 20 16.14 8.00 -10.27
CA SER A 20 17.52 8.08 -9.78
C SER A 20 17.98 6.77 -9.16
N THR A 21 17.07 6.03 -8.52
CA THR A 21 17.37 4.74 -7.89
C THR A 21 16.85 3.54 -8.69
N MET A 22 16.16 3.79 -9.81
CA MET A 22 15.45 2.78 -10.60
C MET A 22 14.52 1.92 -9.73
N GLN A 23 13.73 2.58 -8.86
CA GLN A 23 12.75 1.93 -8.00
C GLN A 23 11.34 2.33 -8.39
N MET A 24 10.40 1.38 -8.31
CA MET A 24 8.99 1.66 -8.43
C MET A 24 8.19 1.01 -7.29
N ALA A 25 7.16 1.70 -6.81
CA ALA A 25 6.31 1.21 -5.74
C ALA A 25 4.83 1.45 -6.03
N ALA A 26 4.01 0.41 -5.90
CA ALA A 26 2.57 0.48 -6.07
C ALA A 26 1.86 0.22 -4.74
N LYS A 27 0.87 1.04 -4.41
CA LYS A 27 0.06 0.91 -3.20
C LYS A 27 -1.31 0.30 -3.51
N ILE A 28 -1.58 -0.87 -2.94
CA ILE A 28 -2.87 -1.55 -3.07
C ILE A 28 -3.59 -1.56 -1.72
N VAL A 29 -4.86 -1.16 -1.70
CA VAL A 29 -5.65 -1.07 -0.47
C VAL A 29 -6.81 -2.05 -0.51
N TYR A 30 -6.86 -2.95 0.46
CA TYR A 30 -8.02 -3.79 0.74
C TYR A 30 -9.06 -2.98 1.51
N TYR A 31 -10.25 -2.83 0.91
CA TYR A 31 -11.35 -2.07 1.46
C TYR A 31 -12.54 -2.96 1.79
N GLY A 32 -13.39 -2.51 2.72
CA GLY A 32 -14.60 -3.26 3.11
C GLY A 32 -14.97 -3.11 4.58
N PRO A 33 -16.15 -3.63 4.99
CA PRO A 33 -16.64 -3.54 6.36
C PRO A 33 -15.76 -4.31 7.36
N GLY A 34 -15.99 -4.10 8.67
CA GLY A 34 -15.35 -4.89 9.72
C GLY A 34 -15.54 -6.39 9.49
N LEU A 35 -14.52 -7.19 9.84
CA LEU A 35 -14.57 -8.66 9.84
C LEU A 35 -14.80 -9.32 8.46
N CYS A 36 -14.73 -8.58 7.35
CA CYS A 36 -14.89 -9.15 6.00
C CYS A 36 -13.65 -9.89 5.45
N GLY A 37 -12.66 -10.21 6.29
CA GLY A 37 -11.50 -11.02 5.91
C GLY A 37 -10.30 -10.29 5.28
N LYS A 38 -10.24 -8.95 5.33
CA LYS A 38 -9.11 -8.17 4.77
C LYS A 38 -7.75 -8.57 5.34
N THR A 39 -7.63 -8.55 6.67
CA THR A 39 -6.41 -8.96 7.38
C THR A 39 -6.07 -10.43 7.11
N THR A 40 -7.08 -11.30 7.07
CA THR A 40 -6.91 -12.71 6.70
C THR A 40 -6.31 -12.86 5.31
N ASN A 41 -6.72 -12.03 4.34
CA ASN A 41 -6.17 -12.08 3.00
C ASN A 41 -4.68 -11.69 2.97
N LEU A 42 -4.30 -10.60 3.65
CA LEU A 42 -2.88 -10.23 3.77
C LEU A 42 -2.05 -11.29 4.49
N GLN A 43 -2.60 -11.92 5.54
CA GLN A 43 -1.92 -13.03 6.23
C GLN A 43 -1.70 -14.24 5.33
N GLN A 44 -2.70 -14.58 4.49
CA GLN A 44 -2.54 -15.64 3.50
C GLN A 44 -1.48 -15.29 2.46
N ILE A 45 -1.50 -14.07 1.93
CA ILE A 45 -0.48 -13.59 0.98
C ILE A 45 0.91 -13.61 1.62
N TYR A 46 1.04 -13.13 2.86
CA TYR A 46 2.28 -13.20 3.63
C TYR A 46 2.78 -14.63 3.68
N ASN A 47 1.97 -15.57 4.20
CA ASN A 47 2.37 -16.96 4.41
C ASN A 47 2.73 -17.71 3.12
N GLN A 48 2.16 -17.31 1.98
CA GLN A 48 2.43 -17.93 0.67
C GLN A 48 3.58 -17.24 -0.09
N THR A 49 3.98 -16.04 0.33
CA THR A 49 5.10 -15.31 -0.28
C THR A 49 6.42 -15.78 0.33
N ALA A 50 7.43 -16.01 -0.52
CA ALA A 50 8.76 -16.39 -0.07
C ALA A 50 9.33 -15.35 0.89
N SER A 51 10.02 -15.78 1.95
CA SER A 51 10.56 -14.90 2.98
C SER A 51 11.54 -13.85 2.44
N GLY A 52 12.27 -14.15 1.37
CA GLY A 52 13.15 -13.20 0.68
C GLY A 52 12.44 -12.17 -0.21
N SER A 53 11.13 -12.33 -0.44
CA SER A 53 10.33 -11.51 -1.36
C SER A 53 9.23 -10.73 -0.64
N ARG A 54 9.25 -10.68 0.69
CA ARG A 54 8.32 -9.91 1.52
C ARG A 54 9.08 -9.26 2.66
N GLY A 55 8.62 -8.09 3.11
CA GLY A 55 9.04 -7.56 4.41
C GLY A 55 8.16 -8.06 5.54
N GLU A 56 8.45 -7.59 6.74
CA GLU A 56 7.62 -7.86 7.92
C GLU A 56 6.21 -7.29 7.74
N MET A 57 5.22 -8.05 8.21
CA MET A 57 3.87 -7.53 8.34
C MET A 57 3.82 -6.59 9.55
N VAL A 58 3.49 -5.32 9.31
CA VAL A 58 3.39 -4.31 10.37
C VAL A 58 1.93 -4.03 10.63
N SER A 59 1.49 -4.26 11.87
CA SER A 59 0.20 -3.81 12.38
C SER A 59 0.45 -2.66 13.35
N LEU A 60 -0.09 -1.48 13.05
CA LEU A 60 0.05 -0.31 13.92
C LEU A 60 -1.18 -0.19 14.82
N GLU A 61 -0.96 -0.01 16.11
CA GLU A 61 -2.00 0.14 17.13
C GLU A 61 -1.72 1.44 17.89
N THR A 62 -2.52 2.49 17.68
CA THR A 62 -2.36 3.73 18.46
C THR A 62 -3.06 3.61 19.82
N GLU A 63 -2.40 4.06 20.89
CA GLU A 63 -2.85 3.97 22.29
C GLU A 63 -4.15 4.74 22.62
N THR A 64 -4.62 5.63 21.74
CA THR A 64 -5.82 6.44 21.99
C THR A 64 -7.08 5.63 21.72
N ASP A 65 -7.64 5.00 22.76
CA ASP A 65 -8.99 4.37 22.93
C ASP A 65 -9.54 3.45 21.81
N ARG A 66 -8.79 3.26 20.74
CA ARG A 66 -9.34 2.94 19.42
C ARG A 66 -8.22 2.37 18.58
N THR A 67 -8.12 1.05 18.63
CA THR A 67 -7.06 0.28 17.98
C THR A 67 -7.12 0.49 16.46
N LEU A 68 -6.17 1.26 15.94
CA LEU A 68 -6.08 1.66 14.54
C LEU A 68 -5.40 0.58 13.70
N PHE A 69 -5.94 -0.63 13.68
CA PHE A 69 -5.37 -1.72 12.88
C PHE A 69 -5.39 -1.37 11.40
N PHE A 70 -4.23 -1.03 10.86
CA PHE A 70 -3.94 -1.20 9.45
C PHE A 70 -2.74 -2.13 9.33
N ASP A 71 -2.90 -3.11 8.46
CA ASP A 71 -1.84 -4.05 8.13
C ASP A 71 -1.09 -3.49 6.93
N LEU A 72 0.23 -3.41 7.04
CA LEU A 72 1.13 -3.12 5.93
C LEU A 72 1.88 -4.41 5.58
N LEU A 73 1.84 -4.80 4.32
CA LEU A 73 2.68 -5.86 3.79
C LEU A 73 3.41 -5.40 2.53
N PRO A 74 4.72 -5.10 2.62
CA PRO A 74 5.54 -4.86 1.45
C PRO A 74 5.96 -6.19 0.80
N ILE A 75 5.77 -6.30 -0.51
CA ILE A 75 6.12 -7.44 -1.35
C ILE A 75 7.09 -6.96 -2.43
N ASP A 76 8.21 -7.66 -2.57
CA ASP A 76 9.14 -7.47 -3.68
C ASP A 76 8.76 -8.41 -4.82
N VAL A 77 8.46 -7.85 -5.98
CA VAL A 77 8.07 -8.62 -7.18
C VAL A 77 9.17 -8.65 -8.23
N GLY A 78 10.39 -8.23 -7.86
CA GLY A 78 11.55 -8.24 -8.74
C GLY A 78 11.63 -7.02 -9.65
N THR A 79 12.20 -7.21 -10.84
CA THR A 79 12.46 -6.11 -11.79
C THR A 79 11.42 -6.10 -12.90
N ILE A 80 10.74 -4.97 -13.08
CA ILE A 80 9.77 -4.76 -14.16
C ILE A 80 10.20 -3.51 -14.93
N GLY A 81 10.40 -3.64 -16.24
CA GLY A 81 10.81 -2.51 -17.09
C GLY A 81 12.11 -1.83 -16.66
N GLY A 82 13.01 -2.56 -15.99
CA GLY A 82 14.27 -2.04 -15.45
C GLY A 82 14.17 -1.41 -14.05
N PHE A 83 12.99 -1.40 -13.43
CA PHE A 83 12.79 -0.89 -12.07
C PHE A 83 12.65 -2.03 -11.06
N SER A 84 13.37 -1.93 -9.94
CA SER A 84 13.10 -2.75 -8.75
C SER A 84 11.72 -2.37 -8.21
N THR A 85 10.82 -3.35 -8.15
CA THR A 85 9.39 -3.13 -7.97
C THR A 85 8.90 -3.66 -6.64
N ARG A 86 8.20 -2.81 -5.89
CA ARG A 86 7.54 -3.19 -4.64
C ARG A 86 6.06 -2.94 -4.69
N ILE A 87 5.28 -3.88 -4.17
CA ILE A 87 3.85 -3.72 -3.92
C ILE A 87 3.66 -3.54 -2.42
N GLN A 88 2.96 -2.49 -2.02
CA GLN A 88 2.60 -2.23 -0.63
C GLN A 88 1.12 -2.53 -0.46
N LEU A 89 0.79 -3.61 0.24
CA LEU A 89 -0.59 -3.95 0.57
C LEU A 89 -0.98 -3.29 1.89
N TYR A 90 -2.18 -2.69 1.91
CA TYR A 90 -2.76 -2.02 3.06
C TYR A 90 -4.16 -2.55 3.34
N THR A 91 -4.57 -2.60 4.61
CA THR A 91 -5.97 -2.82 4.99
C THR A 91 -6.60 -1.55 5.57
N VAL A 92 -7.87 -1.29 5.26
CA VAL A 92 -8.63 -0.22 5.91
C VAL A 92 -9.33 -0.74 7.17
N PRO A 93 -9.29 -0.02 8.30
CA PRO A 93 -10.04 -0.41 9.49
C PRO A 93 -11.54 -0.45 9.20
N GLY A 94 -12.17 -1.57 9.54
CA GLY A 94 -13.56 -1.83 9.16
C GLY A 94 -14.63 -1.22 10.07
N GLN A 95 -14.25 -0.62 11.20
CA GLN A 95 -15.17 0.08 12.10
C GLN A 95 -15.57 1.46 11.52
N VAL A 96 -16.83 1.86 11.73
CA VAL A 96 -17.45 3.04 11.09
C VAL A 96 -16.91 4.36 11.65
N PHE A 97 -16.30 4.35 12.83
CA PHE A 97 -15.79 5.53 13.53
C PHE A 97 -14.59 6.24 12.84
N TYR A 98 -13.99 5.67 11.79
CA TYR A 98 -12.71 6.11 11.24
C TYR A 98 -12.77 6.67 9.82
N ASN A 99 -13.82 7.38 9.42
CA ASN A 99 -13.91 7.97 8.07
C ASN A 99 -12.67 8.80 7.68
N THR A 100 -12.08 9.52 8.64
CA THR A 100 -10.83 10.26 8.42
C THR A 100 -9.65 9.32 8.13
N THR A 101 -9.49 8.25 8.90
CA THR A 101 -8.45 7.25 8.65
C THR A 101 -8.66 6.53 7.32
N ARG A 102 -9.90 6.17 6.95
CA ARG A 102 -10.17 5.56 5.65
C ARG A 102 -9.72 6.46 4.51
N LYS A 103 -10.03 7.76 4.61
CA LYS A 103 -9.55 8.77 3.65
C LYS A 103 -8.03 8.84 3.62
N LEU A 104 -7.34 8.80 4.77
CA LEU A 104 -5.89 8.81 4.84
C LEU A 104 -5.25 7.56 4.19
N VAL A 105 -5.76 6.37 4.48
CA VAL A 105 -5.24 5.12 3.89
C VAL A 105 -5.46 5.09 2.38
N LEU A 106 -6.56 5.65 1.88
CA LEU A 106 -6.85 5.73 0.44
C LEU A 106 -6.05 6.82 -0.30
N LYS A 107 -5.35 7.74 0.40
CA LYS A 107 -4.50 8.72 -0.30
C LYS A 107 -3.36 8.00 -1.04
N GLY A 108 -3.19 8.35 -2.32
CA GLY A 108 -2.15 7.79 -3.18
C GLY A 108 -2.31 6.29 -3.45
N VAL A 109 -3.55 5.77 -3.45
CA VAL A 109 -3.82 4.37 -3.77
C VAL A 109 -3.74 4.11 -5.27
N ASP A 110 -2.94 3.13 -5.68
CA ASP A 110 -2.81 2.74 -7.09
C ASP A 110 -3.82 1.65 -7.49
N GLY A 111 -4.35 0.90 -6.52
CA GLY A 111 -5.40 -0.10 -6.73
C GLY A 111 -6.18 -0.43 -5.46
N VAL A 112 -7.44 -0.82 -5.63
CA VAL A 112 -8.33 -1.22 -4.53
C VAL A 112 -8.81 -2.65 -4.75
N VAL A 113 -8.87 -3.42 -3.66
CA VAL A 113 -9.49 -4.75 -3.60
C VAL A 113 -10.70 -4.70 -2.69
#